data_AF-A0A432XNV6-F1
#
_entry.id   AF-A0A432XNV6-F1
#
_cell.length_a   1.000
_cell.length_b   1.000
_cell.length_c   1.000
_cell.angle_alpha   90.00
_cell.angle_beta   90.00
_cell.angle_gamma   90.00
#
_symmetry.space_group_name_H-M   'P 1'
#
loop_
_entity.id
_entity.type
_entity.pdbx_description
1 polymer ?
#
loop_
_entity_poly.entity_id
_entity_poly.type
_entity_poly.pdbx_seq_one_letter_code
_entity_poly.pdbx_strand_id
1 'polypeptide(L)'
;MSALVWIGRVVFAVIWGAMLANLVWPFPGKGYALFLILLFLLIALHLLQLLMFATVYREHIQWRRGDYWQILLFGVIGWLAIVQAQPQRKQQS
;
A
#
# COMPACT_ATOMS: atom_id res chain seq x y z
N MET A 1 -16.27 4.76 5.28
CA MET A 1 -14.81 4.54 5.41
C MET A 1 -14.35 5.30 6.64
N SER A 2 -13.69 4.64 7.59
CA SER A 2 -13.21 5.33 8.80
C SER A 2 -12.23 6.45 8.42
N ALA A 3 -12.36 7.64 9.01
CA ALA A 3 -11.52 8.80 8.72
C ALA A 3 -10.01 8.48 8.78
N LEU A 4 -9.61 7.56 9.65
CA LEU A 4 -8.25 7.05 9.81
C LEU A 4 -7.69 6.38 8.54
N VAL A 5 -8.50 5.58 7.85
CA VAL A 5 -8.11 4.92 6.59
C VAL A 5 -7.90 5.96 5.49
N TRP A 6 -8.73 7.00 5.47
CA TRP A 6 -8.62 8.07 4.49
C TRP A 6 -7.38 8.92 4.71
N ILE A 7 -7.11 9.35 5.95
CA ILE A 7 -5.90 10.10 6.31
C ILE A 7 -4.64 9.32 5.95
N GLY A 8 -4.59 8.04 6.33
CA GLY A 8 -3.42 7.23 6.03
C GLY A 8 -3.20 7.00 4.53
N ARG A 9 -4.26 6.89 3.73
CA ARG A 9 -4.13 6.86 2.26
C ARG A 9 -3.54 8.15 1.71
N VAL A 10 -3.95 9.31 2.23
CA VAL A 10 -3.40 10.61 1.81
C VAL A 10 -1.93 10.71 2.18
N VAL A 11 -1.55 10.34 3.40
CA VAL A 11 -0.15 10.36 3.85
C VAL A 11 0.72 9.46 2.99
N PHE A 12 0.30 8.22 2.73
CA PHE A 12 1.04 7.30 1.87
C PHE A 12 1.12 7.80 0.43
N ALA A 13 0.07 8.43 -0.11
CA ALA A 13 0.11 9.04 -1.44
C ALA A 13 1.15 10.17 -1.52
N VAL A 14 1.27 10.99 -0.47
CA VAL A 14 2.30 12.04 -0.37
C VAL A 14 3.70 11.41 -0.30
N ILE A 15 3.90 10.36 0.50
CA ILE A 15 5.19 9.65 0.61
C ILE A 15 5.60 9.05 -0.73
N TRP A 16 4.69 8.35 -1.41
CA TRP A 16 4.91 7.81 -2.75
C TRP A 16 5.24 8.92 -3.75
N GLY A 17 4.49 10.01 -3.72
CA GLY A 17 4.74 11.18 -4.56
C GLY A 17 6.14 11.75 -4.34
N ALA A 18 6.57 11.93 -3.09
CA ALA A 18 7.91 12.43 -2.76
C ALA A 18 9.02 11.47 -3.19
N MET A 19 8.84 10.16 -2.97
CA MET A 19 9.82 9.14 -3.36
C MET A 19 9.97 9.02 -4.88
N LEU A 20 8.85 9.04 -5.62
CA LEU A 20 8.86 9.03 -7.09
C LEU A 20 9.36 10.35 -7.67
N ALA A 21 9.02 11.49 -7.05
CA ALA A 21 9.55 12.79 -7.45
C ALA A 21 11.08 12.84 -7.31
N ASN A 22 11.66 12.23 -6.26
CA ASN A 22 13.12 12.11 -6.12
C ASN A 22 13.76 11.28 -7.26
N LEU A 23 13.01 10.41 -7.94
CA LEU A 23 13.50 9.64 -9.08
C LEU A 23 13.67 10.50 -10.36
N VAL A 24 12.81 11.51 -10.52
CA VAL A 24 12.85 12.45 -11.65
C VAL A 24 13.70 13.69 -11.33
N TRP A 25 13.63 14.17 -10.09
CA TRP A 25 14.37 15.32 -9.58
C TRP A 25 15.20 14.89 -8.35
N PRO A 26 16.41 14.37 -8.57
CA PRO A 26 17.23 13.85 -7.47
C PRO A 26 17.62 14.96 -6.51
N PHE A 27 17.42 14.73 -5.21
CA PHE A 27 17.90 15.67 -4.20
C PHE A 27 19.44 15.77 -4.22
N PRO A 28 20.01 16.98 -4.18
CA PRO A 28 21.45 17.17 -4.25
C PRO A 28 22.17 16.52 -3.05
N GLY A 29 23.34 15.92 -3.30
CA GLY A 29 24.17 15.29 -2.28
C GLY A 29 23.79 13.84 -1.95
N LYS A 30 23.91 13.45 -0.67
CA LYS A 30 23.65 12.07 -0.19
C LYS A 30 22.17 11.72 -0.05
N GLY A 31 21.28 12.70 -0.21
CA GLY A 31 19.84 12.52 -0.09
C GLY A 31 19.27 11.55 -1.12
N TYR A 32 19.75 11.61 -2.37
CA TYR A 32 19.30 10.74 -3.44
C TYR A 32 19.48 9.24 -3.13
N ALA A 33 20.68 8.85 -2.68
CA ALA A 33 20.97 7.45 -2.36
C ALA A 33 20.13 6.95 -1.17
N LEU A 34 19.93 7.77 -0.14
CA LEU A 34 19.07 7.44 0.99
C LEU A 34 17.61 7.23 0.54
N PHE A 35 17.07 8.13 -0.28
CA PHE A 35 15.71 8.01 -0.79
C PHE A 35 15.53 6.79 -1.70
N LEU A 36 16.54 6.41 -2.50
CA LEU A 36 16.51 5.18 -3.28
C LEU A 36 16.46 3.93 -2.39
N ILE A 37 17.28 3.88 -1.34
CA ILE A 37 17.26 2.77 -0.38
C ILE A 37 15.92 2.71 0.35
N LEU A 38 15.39 3.86 0.77
CA LEU A 38 14.07 3.96 1.40
C LEU A 38 12.94 3.54 0.46
N LEU A 39 12.98 3.94 -0.81
CA LEU A 39 12.03 3.52 -1.84
C LEU A 39 12.09 2.01 -2.07
N PHE A 40 13.29 1.44 -2.17
CA PHE A 40 13.47 0.01 -2.32
C PHE A 40 12.93 -0.75 -1.10
N LEU A 41 13.27 -0.29 0.10
CA LEU A 41 12.78 -0.87 1.34
C LEU A 41 11.25 -0.76 1.46
N LEU A 42 10.67 0.40 1.07
CA LEU A 42 9.23 0.61 1.03
C LEU A 42 8.56 -0.43 0.14
N ILE A 43 9.03 -0.58 -1.11
CA ILE A 43 8.50 -1.56 -2.07
C ILE A 43 8.65 -2.99 -1.53
N ALA A 44 9.83 -3.34 -1.01
CA ALA A 44 10.10 -4.67 -0.48
C ALA A 44 9.17 -5.03 0.69
N LEU A 45 8.96 -4.10 1.62
CA LEU A 45 8.04 -4.29 2.74
C LEU A 45 6.59 -4.41 2.26
N HIS A 46 6.16 -3.60 1.29
CA HIS A 46 4.80 -3.67 0.74
C HIS A 46 4.56 -4.98 -0.02
N LEU A 47 5.54 -5.45 -0.78
CA LEU A 47 5.49 -6.74 -1.47
C LEU A 47 5.44 -7.90 -0.49
N LEU A 48 6.30 -7.89 0.54
CA LEU A 48 6.31 -8.89 1.58
C LEU A 48 4.95 -8.93 2.29
N GLN A 49 4.42 -7.77 2.64
CA GLN A 49 3.14 -7.64 3.30
C GLN A 49 1.97 -8.09 2.41
N LEU A 50 1.99 -7.75 1.12
CA LEU A 50 1.04 -8.25 0.13
C LEU A 50 1.10 -9.78 0.05
N LEU A 51 2.30 -10.35 -0.02
CA LEU A 51 2.50 -11.78 -0.10
C LEU A 51 1.97 -12.47 1.16
N MET A 52 2.31 -11.96 2.34
CA MET A 52 1.79 -12.46 3.62
C MET A 52 0.26 -12.41 3.67
N PHE A 53 -0.37 -11.30 3.28
CA PHE A 53 -1.84 -11.23 3.28
C PHE A 53 -2.45 -12.15 2.24
N ALA A 54 -1.89 -12.22 1.04
CA ALA A 54 -2.38 -13.06 -0.05
C ALA A 54 -2.24 -14.55 0.25
N THR A 55 -1.24 -14.98 1.02
CA THR A 55 -1.08 -16.39 1.41
C THR A 55 -1.91 -16.74 2.63
N VAL A 56 -1.86 -15.94 3.70
CA VAL A 56 -2.55 -16.22 4.97
C VAL A 56 -4.06 -16.08 4.86
N TYR A 57 -4.55 -15.09 4.11
CA TYR A 57 -5.99 -14.80 3.99
C TYR A 57 -6.57 -15.18 2.64
N ARG A 58 -5.91 -16.05 1.88
CA ARG A 58 -6.36 -16.47 0.55
C ARG A 58 -7.76 -17.09 0.58
N GLU A 59 -8.01 -17.95 1.55
CA GLU A 59 -9.23 -18.77 1.66
C GLU A 59 -10.35 -18.06 2.43
N HIS A 60 -10.03 -16.98 3.15
CA HIS A 60 -10.96 -16.28 4.03
C HIS A 60 -11.59 -15.02 3.40
N ILE A 61 -11.04 -14.53 2.29
CA ILE A 61 -11.38 -13.23 1.68
C ILE A 61 -11.62 -13.39 0.18
N GLN A 62 -12.65 -12.72 -0.33
CA GLN A 62 -12.83 -12.58 -1.78
C GLN A 62 -11.87 -11.52 -2.32
N TRP A 63 -10.76 -12.01 -2.90
CA TRP A 63 -9.73 -11.19 -3.53
C TRP A 63 -10.18 -10.67 -4.90
N ARG A 64 -10.06 -9.37 -5.12
CA ARG A 64 -10.29 -8.72 -6.43
C ARG A 64 -8.97 -8.17 -6.97
N ARG A 65 -8.81 -8.08 -8.29
CA ARG A 65 -7.59 -7.52 -8.93
C ARG A 65 -7.21 -6.12 -8.42
N GLY A 66 -8.19 -5.30 -8.03
CA GLY A 66 -7.95 -3.96 -7.46
C GLY A 66 -7.49 -3.96 -6.00
N ASP A 67 -7.60 -5.08 -5.29
CA ASP A 67 -7.18 -5.19 -3.88
C ASP A 67 -5.66 -5.29 -3.76
N TYR A 68 -5.00 -5.96 -4.71
CA TYR A 68 -3.54 -6.06 -4.79
C TYR A 68 -2.87 -4.68 -4.89
N TRP A 69 -3.40 -3.80 -5.75
CA TRP A 69 -2.90 -2.43 -5.88
C TRP A 69 -3.10 -1.58 -4.63
N GLN A 70 -4.20 -1.80 -3.90
CA GLN A 70 -4.45 -1.09 -2.65
C GLN A 70 -3.44 -1.47 -1.58
N ILE A 71 -3.11 -2.74 -1.43
CA ILE A 71 -2.10 -3.19 -0.47
C ILE A 71 -0.70 -2.75 -0.90
N LEU A 72 -0.40 -2.78 -2.21
CA LEU A 72 0.92 -2.36 -2.69
C LEU A 72 1.17 -0.86 -2.51
N LEU A 73 0.17 -0.02 -2.71
CA LEU A 73 0.30 1.44 -2.57
C LEU A 73 0.08 1.95 -1.14
N PHE A 74 -0.80 1.30 -0.38
CA PHE A 74 -1.22 1.78 0.95
C PHE A 74 -0.90 0.82 2.10
N GLY A 75 -0.22 -0.29 1.81
CA GLY A 75 0.19 -1.26 2.83
C GLY A 75 -0.98 -1.78 3.65
N VAL A 76 -0.86 -1.66 4.97
CA VAL A 76 -1.83 -2.21 5.94
C VAL A 76 -3.17 -1.48 5.83
N ILE A 77 -3.16 -0.22 5.40
CA ILE A 77 -4.36 0.58 5.24
C ILE A 77 -5.18 0.08 4.06
N GLY A 78 -4.51 -0.31 2.97
CA GLY A 78 -5.15 -1.00 1.85
C GLY A 78 -5.80 -2.30 2.30
N TRP A 79 -5.11 -3.08 3.13
CA TRP A 79 -5.66 -4.29 3.74
C TRP A 79 -6.89 -4.03 4.61
N LEU A 80 -6.82 -3.07 5.54
CA LEU A 80 -7.95 -2.70 6.39
C LEU A 80 -9.17 -2.26 5.58
N ALA A 81 -8.95 -1.53 4.47
CA ALA A 81 -10.02 -1.14 3.57
C ALA A 81 -10.67 -2.36 2.88
N ILE A 82 -9.87 -3.36 2.48
CA ILE A 82 -10.37 -4.61 1.88
C ILE A 82 -11.20 -5.39 2.89
N VAL A 83 -10.69 -5.57 4.12
CA VAL A 83 -11.38 -6.30 5.20
C VAL A 83 -12.70 -5.61 5.55
N GLN A 84 -12.71 -4.27 5.68
CA GLN A 84 -13.94 -3.51 5.92
C GLN A 84 -14.95 -3.61 4.77
N ALA A 85 -14.49 -3.83 3.53
CA ALA A 85 -15.37 -3.99 2.37
C ALA A 85 -15.89 -5.44 2.21
N GLN A 86 -15.32 -6.44 2.88
CA GLN A 86 -15.77 -7.84 2.79
C GLN A 86 -17.23 -8.07 3.22
N PRO A 87 -17.75 -7.50 4.33
CA PRO A 87 -19.14 -7.69 4.75
C PRO A 87 -20.15 -7.22 3.69
N GLN A 88 -19.83 -6.12 2.99
CA GLN A 88 -20.66 -5.59 1.91
C GLN A 88 -20.60 -6.46 0.64
N ARG A 89 -19.45 -7.07 0.35
CA ARG A 89 -19.29 -7.98 -0.81
C ARG A 89 -20.02 -9.31 -0.61
N LYS A 90 -20.02 -9.87 0.60
CA LYS A 90 -20.78 -11.10 0.93
C LYS A 90 -22.30 -10.93 0.86
N GLN A 91 -22.82 -9.71 0.96
CA GLN A 91 -24.26 -9.42 0.78
C GLN A 91 -24.68 -9.27 -0.69
N GLN A 92 -23.72 -9.17 -1.62
CA GLN A 92 -23.96 -8.99 -3.05
C GLN A 92 -23.66 -10.24 -3.91
N SER A 93 -23.28 -11.36 -3.28
CA SER A 93 -23.08 -12.67 -3.92
C SER A 93 -24.23 -13.62 -3.63
#